data_AF-A0A355EYJ8-F1
#
_entry.id   AF-A0A355EYJ8-F1
#
_cell.length_a   1.000
_cell.length_b   1.000
_cell.length_c   1.000
_cell.angle_alpha   90.00
_cell.angle_beta   90.00
_cell.angle_gamma   90.00
#
_symmetry.space_group_name_H-M   'P 1'
#
loop_
_entity.id
_entity.type
_entity.pdbx_description
1 polymer ?
#
loop_
_entity_poly.entity_id
_entity_poly.type
_entity_poly.pdbx_seq_one_letter_code
_entity_poly.pdbx_strand_id
1 'polypeptide(L)' 'DNAQYWIGECRYSRNDTRGALTAFREVIEKHPKGNKVPDALLKAGQCLEALGDVEGARETYREAVRRFPGTVAAG' A
#
# COMPACT_ATOMS: atom_id res chain seq x y z
N ASP A 1 13.15 -7.66 -2.17
CA ASP A 1 11.93 -7.22 -1.45
C ASP A 1 10.79 -6.67 -2.31
N ASN A 2 10.93 -6.65 -3.64
CA ASN A 2 9.82 -6.33 -4.55
C ASN A 2 8.81 -7.48 -4.68
N ALA A 3 9.19 -8.71 -4.30
CA ALA A 3 8.35 -9.90 -4.50
C ALA A 3 7.02 -9.81 -3.74
N GLN A 4 7.01 -9.30 -2.49
CA GLN A 4 5.75 -9.16 -1.75
C GLN A 4 4.84 -8.07 -2.32
N TYR A 5 5.41 -6.99 -2.86
CA TYR A 5 4.63 -6.00 -3.59
C TYR A 5 3.93 -6.63 -4.80
N TRP A 6 4.66 -7.42 -5.60
CA TRP A 6 4.07 -8.13 -6.75
C TRP A 6 3.06 -9.19 -6.33
N ILE A 7 3.23 -9.86 -5.19
CA ILE A 7 2.23 -10.78 -4.63
C ILE A 7 0.95 -10.01 -4.29
N GLY A 8 1.06 -8.83 -3.68
CA GLY A 8 -0.08 -7.95 -3.41
C GLY A 8 -0.83 -7.56 -4.68
N GLU A 9 -0.11 -7.12 -5.72
CA GLU A 9 -0.70 -6.76 -7.02
C GLU A 9 -1.42 -7.96 -7.66
N CYS A 10 -0.80 -9.15 -7.66
CA CYS A 10 -1.43 -10.37 -8.18
C CYS A 10 -2.73 -10.72 -7.44
N ARG A 11 -2.75 -10.56 -6.11
CA ARG A 11 -3.95 -10.79 -5.30
C ARG A 11 -5.03 -9.74 -5.58
N TYR A 12 -4.64 -8.48 -5.74
CA TYR A 12 -5.55 -7.39 -6.07
C TYR A 12 -6.22 -7.64 -7.43
N SER A 13 -5.44 -8.01 -8.47
CA SER A 13 -6.00 -8.40 -9.78
C SER A 13 -6.89 -9.64 -9.73
N ARG A 14 -6.73 -10.49 -8.71
CA ARG A 14 -7.59 -11.65 -8.46
C ARG A 14 -8.83 -11.35 -7.62
N ASN A 15 -9.12 -10.06 -7.36
CA ASN A 15 -10.21 -9.62 -6.49
C ASN A 15 -10.05 -10.06 -5.02
N ASP A 16 -8.87 -10.56 -4.62
CA ASP A 16 -8.52 -10.87 -3.23
C ASP A 16 -7.95 -9.62 -2.56
N THR A 17 -8.80 -8.61 -2.40
CA THR A 17 -8.42 -7.30 -1.84
C THR A 17 -7.90 -7.41 -0.41
N ARG A 18 -8.45 -8.34 0.39
CA ARG A 18 -7.96 -8.59 1.76
C ARG A 18 -6.55 -9.18 1.75
N GLY A 19 -6.29 -10.19 0.91
CA GLY A 19 -4.96 -10.76 0.80
C GLY A 19 -3.95 -9.78 0.21
N ALA A 20 -4.38 -8.94 -0.74
CA ALA A 20 -3.56 -7.87 -1.30
C ALA A 20 -3.13 -6.88 -0.21
N LEU A 21 -4.06 -6.41 0.62
CA LEU A 21 -3.79 -5.52 1.74
C LEU A 21 -2.74 -6.13 2.69
N THR A 22 -2.88 -7.41 3.06
CA THR A 22 -1.90 -8.09 3.92
C THR A 22 -0.51 -8.10 3.30
N ALA A 23 -0.40 -8.45 2.02
CA ALA A 23 0.88 -8.47 1.32
C ALA A 23 1.54 -7.08 1.24
N PHE A 24 0.75 -6.03 0.97
CA PHE A 24 1.26 -4.65 0.97
C PHE A 24 1.71 -4.20 2.37
N ARG A 25 0.97 -4.55 3.43
CA ARG A 25 1.38 -4.26 4.82
C ARG A 25 2.69 -4.96 5.17
N GLU A 26 2.88 -6.21 4.75
CA GLU A 26 4.15 -6.90 4.94
C GLU A 26 5.33 -6.18 4.27
N VAL A 27 5.15 -5.57 3.09
CA VAL A 27 6.19 -4.75 2.45
C VAL A 27 6.56 -3.55 3.32
N ILE A 28 5.56 -2.88 3.89
CA ILE A 28 5.73 -1.69 4.74
C ILE A 28 6.43 -2.07 6.05
N GLU A 29 6.04 -3.19 6.67
CA GLU A 29 6.57 -3.65 7.95
C GLU A 29 7.99 -4.23 7.83
N LYS A 30 8.25 -5.05 6.81
CA LYS A 30 9.56 -5.70 6.63
C LYS A 30 10.60 -4.76 6.03
N HIS A 31 10.17 -3.79 5.22
CA HIS A 31 11.08 -2.89 4.51
C HIS A 31 10.69 -1.43 4.68
N PRO A 32 10.60 -0.87 5.90
CA PRO A 32 10.03 0.47 6.14
C PRO A 32 10.75 1.63 5.44
N LYS A 33 11.97 1.41 4.92
CA LYS A 33 12.75 2.38 4.14
C LYS A 33 12.98 1.93 2.68
N GLY A 34 12.28 0.89 2.24
CA GLY A 34 12.40 0.35 0.89
C GLY A 34 11.74 1.25 -0.14
N ASN A 35 12.28 1.26 -1.36
CA ASN A 35 11.78 2.10 -2.45
C ASN A 35 10.34 1.75 -2.89
N LYS A 36 9.82 0.58 -2.48
CA LYS A 36 8.46 0.10 -2.75
C LYS A 36 7.46 0.38 -1.63
N VAL A 37 7.89 0.93 -0.50
CA VAL A 37 6.98 1.34 0.58
C VAL A 37 5.99 2.42 0.15
N PRO A 38 6.39 3.47 -0.61
CA PRO A 38 5.43 4.48 -1.07
C PRO A 38 4.32 3.86 -1.93
N ASP A 39 4.72 3.00 -2.88
CA ASP A 39 3.78 2.27 -3.74
C ASP A 39 2.89 1.33 -2.91
N ALA A 40 3.45 0.59 -1.95
CA ALA A 40 2.72 -0.34 -1.10
C ALA A 40 1.71 0.38 -0.18
N LEU A 41 2.05 1.54 0.39
CA LEU A 41 1.12 2.35 1.17
C LEU A 41 -0.04 2.85 0.31
N LEU A 42 0.24 3.30 -0.91
CA LEU A 42 -0.78 3.78 -1.84
C LEU A 42 -1.74 2.64 -2.23
N LYS A 43 -1.19 1.46 -2.57
CA LYS A 43 -1.98 0.26 -2.85
C LYS A 43 -2.76 -0.26 -1.65
N ALA A 44 -2.20 -0.20 -0.45
CA ALA A 44 -2.90 -0.56 0.79
C ALA A 44 -4.10 0.38 1.03
N GLY A 45 -3.94 1.68 0.79
CA GLY A 45 -5.04 2.65 0.82
C GLY A 45 -6.15 2.29 -0.16
N GLN A 46 -5.81 1.97 -1.41
CA GLN A 46 -6.78 1.54 -2.43
C GLN A 46 -7.51 0.25 -2.05
N CYS A 47 -6.80 -0.70 -1.43
CA CYS A 47 -7.40 -1.92 -0.92
C CYS A 47 -8.41 -1.63 0.19
N LEU A 48 -8.09 -0.71 1.11
CA LEU A 48 -8.98 -0.31 2.19
C LEU A 48 -10.24 0.37 1.65
N GLU A 49 -10.12 1.26 0.65
CA GLU A 49 -11.28 1.85 -0.03
C GLU A 49 -12.17 0.79 -0.68
N ALA A 50 -11.58 -0.17 -1.38
CA ALA A 50 -12.31 -1.27 -2.00
C ALA A 50 -12.96 -2.22 -0.99
N LEU A 51 -12.47 -2.25 0.27
CA LEU A 51 -13.07 -2.98 1.38
C LEU A 51 -14.12 -2.15 2.15
N GLY A 52 -14.31 -0.88 1.80
CA GLY A 52 -15.22 0.05 2.47
C GLY A 52 -14.62 0.76 3.70
N ASP A 53 -13.35 0.52 4.01
CA ASP A 53 -12.65 1.17 5.13
C ASP A 53 -12.02 2.51 4.69
N VAL A 54 -12.89 3.49 4.49
CA VAL A 54 -12.50 4.82 4.02
C VAL A 54 -11.63 5.56 5.04
N GLU A 55 -11.89 5.36 6.34
CA GLU A 55 -11.09 5.98 7.40
C GLU A 55 -9.67 5.42 7.41
N GLY A 56 -9.52 4.09 7.37
CA GLY A 56 -8.23 3.42 7.28
C GLY A 56 -7.48 3.80 6.01
N ALA A 57 -8.16 3.91 4.88
CA ALA A 57 -7.55 4.38 3.64
C ALA A 57 -6.97 5.79 3.78
N ARG A 58 -7.73 6.73 4.33
CA ARG A 58 -7.28 8.12 4.56
C ARG A 58 -6.11 8.20 5.52
N GLU A 59 -6.06 7.36 6.55
CA GLU A 59 -4.89 7.29 7.43
C GLU A 59 -3.66 6.77 6.68
N THR A 60 -3.83 5.70 5.91
CA THR A 60 -2.75 5.08 5.11
C THR A 60 -2.18 6.06 4.08
N TYR A 61 -3.03 6.80 3.36
CA TYR A 61 -2.57 7.83 2.43
C TYR A 61 -1.85 8.97 3.13
N ARG A 62 -2.32 9.40 4.31
CA ARG A 62 -1.62 10.39 5.13
C ARG A 62 -0.27 9.89 5.58
N GLU A 63 -0.14 8.61 5.93
CA GLU A 63 1.14 7.99 6.24
C GLU A 63 2.08 8.00 5.03
N ALA A 64 1.58 7.66 3.83
CA ALA A 64 2.35 7.73 2.59
C ALA A 64 2.93 9.12 2.36
N VAL A 65 2.11 10.16 2.47
CA VAL A 65 2.53 11.57 2.33
C VAL A 65 3.51 11.97 3.42
N ARG A 66 3.27 11.58 4.68
CA ARG A 66 4.14 11.92 5.82
C ARG A 66 5.51 11.26 5.72
N ARG A 67 5.56 9.99 5.34
CA ARG A 67 6.81 9.23 5.22
C ARG A 67 7.56 9.56 3.92
N PHE A 68 6.84 9.89 2.86
CA PHE A 68 7.40 10.15 1.54
C PHE A 68 6.82 11.44 0.93
N PRO A 69 7.15 12.62 1.50
CA PRO A 69 6.61 13.90 1.05
C PRO A 69 7.03 14.27 -0.39
N GLY A 70 8.01 13.57 -0.99
CA GLY A 70 8.48 13.81 -2.35
C GLY A 70 7.93 12.85 -3.41
N THR A 71 7.28 11.75 -3.05
CA THR A 71 6.78 10.76 -4.03
C THR A 71 5.33 11.02 -4.46
N VAL A 72 4.57 11.75 -3.66
CA VAL A 72 3.17 12.15 -3.93
C VAL A 72 3.05 13.61 -4.38
N ALA A 73 4.14 14.38 -4.32
CA ALA A 73 4.15 15.82 -4.64
C ALA A 73 4.76 16.16 -6.01
N ALA A 74 4.96 15.19 -6.91
CA ALA A 74 5.51 15.48 -8.23
C ALA A 74 4.81 14.66 -9.34
N GLY A 75 3.92 15.31 -10.07
CA GLY A 75 3.40 14.86 -11.38
C GLY A 75 1.90 14.77 -11.46
#